data_AF-A0A815L5L0-F1
#
_entry.id   AF-A0A815L5L0-F1
#
_cell.length_a   1.000
_cell.length_b   1.000
_cell.length_c   1.000
_cell.angle_alpha   90.00
_cell.angle_beta   90.00
_cell.angle_gamma   90.00
#
_symmetry.space_group_name_H-M   'P 1'
#
loop_
_entity.id
_entity.type
_entity.pdbx_description
1 polymer ?
#
loop_
_entity_poly.entity_id
_entity_poly.type
_entity_poly.pdbx_seq_one_letter_code
_entity_poly.pdbx_strand_id
1 'polypeptide(L)'
;MFIKDYLLYNSKLFSGGAIFLEDGAEIGDVLDGNLAIYVRTNSSLLNEDVTPAAFWVNNAYNVVINNAVAGGTHFGYWYRMLQTPDGPSFATYPNYCPYRPPFGRFFNNTL
;
A
#
# COMPACT_ATOMS: atom_id res chain seq x y z
N MET A 1 -5.18 11.59 -4.04
CA MET A 1 -3.96 11.48 -4.87
C MET A 1 -4.20 10.47 -5.99
N PHE A 2 -3.59 10.65 -7.15
CA PHE A 2 -3.75 9.73 -8.29
C PHE A 2 -2.39 9.18 -8.70
N ILE A 3 -2.18 7.86 -8.54
CA ILE A 3 -0.93 7.16 -8.87
C ILE A 3 -1.22 6.19 -10.01
N LYS A 4 -0.68 6.49 -11.19
CA LYS A 4 -0.99 5.72 -12.39
C LYS A 4 0.20 5.53 -13.33
N ASP A 5 0.22 4.39 -14.00
CA ASP A 5 1.16 4.01 -15.06
C ASP A 5 2.63 4.01 -14.60
N TYR A 6 2.89 3.71 -13.33
CA TYR A 6 4.24 3.56 -12.80
C TYR A 6 4.78 2.14 -12.95
N LEU A 7 6.05 2.04 -13.39
CA LEU A 7 6.85 0.83 -13.33
C LEU A 7 7.82 0.90 -12.15
N LEU A 8 7.62 0.03 -11.17
CA LEU A 8 8.48 -0.11 -10.01
C LEU A 8 9.24 -1.43 -10.12
N TYR A 9 10.50 -1.35 -10.55
CA TYR A 9 11.35 -2.51 -10.78
C TYR A 9 12.59 -2.49 -9.89
N ASN A 10 12.85 -3.62 -9.23
CA ASN A 10 14.10 -3.92 -8.53
C ASN A 10 14.49 -2.84 -7.52
N SER A 11 13.84 -2.87 -6.36
CA SER A 11 14.03 -1.93 -5.27
C SER A 11 15.34 -2.16 -4.49
N LYS A 12 16.45 -2.51 -5.12
CA LYS A 12 17.73 -2.79 -4.43
C LYS A 12 18.28 -1.57 -3.65
N LEU A 13 17.84 -0.35 -3.99
CA LEU A 13 18.11 0.89 -3.25
C LEU A 13 17.04 1.21 -2.19
N PHE A 14 15.85 0.60 -2.25
CA PHE A 14 14.70 0.77 -1.35
C PHE A 14 14.00 -0.58 -1.12
N SER A 15 14.72 -1.57 -0.60
CA SER A 15 14.11 -2.87 -0.30
C SER A 15 13.06 -2.64 0.80
N GLY A 16 11.88 -3.25 0.73
CA GLY A 16 10.69 -2.86 1.51
C GLY A 16 9.43 -2.83 0.65
N GLY A 17 8.37 -2.17 1.13
CA GLY A 17 7.14 -1.97 0.36
C GLY A 17 7.35 -1.12 -0.91
N ALA A 18 6.55 -1.34 -1.97
CA ALA A 18 6.70 -0.60 -3.23
C ALA A 18 5.77 0.64 -3.33
N ILE A 19 4.46 0.45 -3.19
CA ILE A 19 3.48 1.54 -3.08
C ILE A 19 2.86 1.46 -1.69
N PHE A 20 3.02 2.53 -0.91
CA PHE A 20 2.66 2.59 0.50
C PHE A 20 1.74 3.79 0.76
N LEU A 21 0.55 3.50 1.28
CA LEU A 21 -0.33 4.49 1.91
C LEU A 21 -0.07 4.42 3.41
N GLU A 22 0.53 5.46 3.97
CA GLU A 22 1.38 5.39 5.16
C GLU A 22 0.60 5.14 6.44
N ASP A 23 -0.22 6.10 6.85
CA ASP A 23 -0.81 6.08 8.19
C ASP A 23 -2.29 5.66 8.19
N GLY A 24 -2.90 5.50 7.01
CA GLY A 24 -4.32 5.20 6.88
C GLY A 24 -5.23 6.42 6.94
N ALA A 25 -4.66 7.63 6.92
CA ALA A 25 -5.40 8.88 6.71
C ALA A 25 -5.64 9.17 5.22
N GLU A 26 -4.93 8.47 4.33
CA GLU A 26 -5.05 8.60 2.88
C GLU A 26 -6.36 7.97 2.39
N ILE A 27 -7.21 8.80 1.80
CA ILE A 27 -8.55 8.43 1.36
C ILE A 27 -8.84 8.95 -0.05
N GLY A 28 -9.65 8.21 -0.79
CA GLY A 28 -10.06 8.57 -2.15
C GLY A 28 -8.89 8.53 -3.15
N ASP A 29 -7.80 7.85 -2.80
CA ASP A 29 -6.69 7.65 -3.72
C ASP A 29 -7.06 6.62 -4.78
N VAL A 30 -6.49 6.80 -5.97
CA VAL A 30 -6.64 5.85 -7.07
C VAL A 30 -5.27 5.38 -7.50
N LEU A 31 -5.03 4.08 -7.33
CA LEU A 31 -3.85 3.34 -7.78
C LEU A 31 -4.27 2.54 -9.02
N ASP A 32 -3.94 3.04 -10.22
CA ASP A 32 -4.41 2.49 -11.50
C ASP A 32 -3.25 2.11 -12.42
N GLY A 33 -3.22 0.88 -12.94
CA GLY A 33 -2.31 0.53 -14.03
C GLY A 33 -0.82 0.46 -13.66
N ASN A 34 -0.49 0.26 -12.38
CA ASN A 34 0.91 0.21 -11.93
C ASN A 34 1.45 -1.23 -11.99
N LEU A 35 2.74 -1.37 -12.28
CA LEU A 35 3.47 -2.64 -12.30
C LEU A 35 4.57 -2.64 -11.25
N ALA A 36 4.45 -3.51 -10.24
CA ALA A 36 5.45 -3.70 -9.20
C ALA A 36 6.16 -5.05 -9.34
N ILE A 37 7.49 -5.03 -9.47
CA ILE A 37 8.29 -6.22 -9.73
C ILE A 37 9.46 -6.31 -8.76
N TYR A 38 9.73 -7.51 -8.23
CA TYR A 38 10.89 -7.77 -7.36
C TYR A 38 10.88 -7.01 -6.02
N VAL A 39 9.72 -7.00 -5.35
CA VAL A 39 9.57 -6.49 -3.97
C VAL A 39 10.25 -7.44 -2.98
N ARG A 40 11.21 -6.94 -2.20
CA ARG A 40 12.07 -7.76 -1.33
C ARG A 40 12.07 -7.26 0.10
N THR A 41 12.24 -8.18 1.03
CA THR A 41 12.36 -7.91 2.47
C THR A 41 13.53 -6.96 2.76
N ASN A 42 13.35 -6.10 3.76
CA ASN A 42 14.38 -5.23 4.30
C ASN A 42 14.23 -5.12 5.82
N SER A 43 15.30 -5.44 6.53
CA SER A 43 15.38 -5.38 7.99
C SER A 43 16.02 -4.10 8.52
N SER A 44 16.25 -3.11 7.66
CA SER A 44 16.91 -1.83 8.01
C SER A 44 15.97 -0.61 7.92
N LEU A 45 14.71 -0.82 7.55
CA LEU A 45 13.66 0.23 7.47
C LEU A 45 12.60 0.00 8.57
N LEU A 46 11.31 0.07 8.22
CA LEU A 46 10.22 -0.19 9.16
C LEU A 46 10.11 -1.69 9.47
N ASN A 47 9.47 -2.04 10.58
CA ASN A 47 9.27 -3.44 10.95
C ASN A 47 8.45 -4.19 9.88
N GLU A 48 7.54 -3.49 9.22
CA GLU A 48 6.70 -4.01 8.15
C GLU A 48 7.47 -4.27 6.85
N ASP A 49 8.61 -3.62 6.65
CA ASP A 49 9.49 -3.89 5.51
C ASP A 49 10.21 -5.24 5.62
N VAL A 50 10.19 -5.88 6.80
CA VAL A 50 10.64 -7.27 6.96
C VAL A 50 9.70 -8.23 6.23
N THR A 51 8.40 -7.91 6.15
CA THR A 51 7.36 -8.67 5.46
C THR A 51 6.62 -7.79 4.45
N PRO A 52 7.29 -7.33 3.38
CA PRO A 52 6.81 -6.23 2.55
C PRO A 52 5.64 -6.63 1.64
N ALA A 53 4.88 -5.62 1.22
CA ALA A 53 3.87 -5.74 0.19
C ALA A 53 4.19 -4.86 -1.03
N ALA A 54 3.82 -5.31 -2.22
CA ALA A 54 3.93 -4.45 -3.41
C ALA A 54 2.96 -3.26 -3.33
N PHE A 55 1.74 -3.51 -2.86
CA PHE A 55 0.76 -2.49 -2.53
C PHE A 55 0.35 -2.64 -1.07
N TRP A 56 0.67 -1.66 -0.26
CA TRP A 56 0.28 -1.60 1.14
C TRP A 56 -0.77 -0.49 1.32
N VAL A 57 -2.00 -0.92 1.59
CA VAL A 57 -3.20 -0.08 1.61
C VAL A 57 -3.75 -0.01 3.04
N ASN A 58 -3.64 1.18 3.66
CA ASN A 58 -3.98 1.37 5.08
C ASN A 58 -5.39 1.93 5.31
N ASN A 59 -6.14 2.17 4.23
CA ASN A 59 -7.51 2.63 4.30
C ASN A 59 -8.39 1.97 3.24
N ALA A 60 -9.58 1.52 3.66
CA ALA A 60 -10.57 0.85 2.80
C ALA A 60 -11.01 1.74 1.64
N TYR A 61 -11.07 3.06 1.83
CA TYR A 61 -11.67 4.00 0.90
C TYR A 61 -10.69 4.45 -0.20
N ASN A 62 -9.91 3.52 -0.72
CA ASN A 62 -9.02 3.74 -1.85
C ASN A 62 -9.38 2.78 -2.99
N VAL A 63 -9.12 3.21 -4.22
CA VAL A 63 -9.36 2.46 -5.44
C VAL A 63 -8.04 1.89 -5.91
N VAL A 64 -7.96 0.56 -6.02
CA VAL A 64 -6.79 -0.18 -6.50
C VAL A 64 -7.23 -1.01 -7.69
N ILE A 65 -6.90 -0.59 -8.90
CA ILE A 65 -7.40 -1.23 -10.13
C ILE A 65 -6.32 -1.41 -11.19
N ASN A 66 -6.46 -2.44 -12.02
CA ASN A 66 -5.60 -2.68 -13.19
C ASN A 66 -4.09 -2.79 -12.86
N ASN A 67 -3.73 -3.08 -11.61
CA ASN A 67 -2.33 -3.20 -11.22
C ASN A 67 -1.83 -4.63 -11.44
N ALA A 68 -0.53 -4.77 -11.67
CA ALA A 68 0.12 -6.06 -11.78
C ALA A 68 1.31 -6.13 -10.83
N VAL A 69 1.49 -7.30 -10.22
CA VAL A 69 2.63 -7.58 -9.35
C VAL A 69 3.31 -8.85 -9.84
N ALA A 70 4.65 -8.87 -9.81
CA ALA A 70 5.40 -10.08 -10.15
C ALA A 70 6.69 -10.22 -9.31
N GLY A 71 6.93 -11.43 -8.80
CA GLY A 71 8.23 -11.81 -8.25
C GLY A 71 8.63 -11.14 -6.93
N GLY A 72 7.73 -11.05 -5.94
CA GLY A 72 8.03 -10.55 -4.59
C GLY A 72 8.35 -11.66 -3.56
N THR A 73 8.88 -11.29 -2.38
CA THR A 73 9.18 -12.26 -1.31
C THR A 73 7.99 -12.60 -0.40
N HIS A 74 7.03 -11.68 -0.24
CA HIS A 74 5.91 -11.84 0.71
C HIS A 74 4.55 -11.51 0.09
N PHE A 75 4.07 -10.27 0.20
CA PHE A 75 2.72 -9.91 -0.21
C PHE A 75 2.69 -9.16 -1.54
N GLY A 76 1.70 -9.47 -2.37
CA GLY A 76 1.37 -8.63 -3.53
C GLY A 76 0.57 -7.41 -3.12
N TYR A 77 -0.58 -7.64 -2.50
CA TYR A 77 -1.47 -6.61 -2.00
C TYR A 77 -1.73 -6.89 -0.52
N TRP A 78 -1.58 -5.89 0.33
CA TRP A 78 -1.83 -6.00 1.77
C TRP A 78 -2.73 -4.85 2.23
N TYR A 79 -3.95 -5.19 2.64
CA TYR A 79 -4.84 -4.27 3.33
C TYR A 79 -4.62 -4.39 4.84
N ARG A 80 -4.01 -3.38 5.45
CA ARG A 80 -3.74 -3.30 6.90
C ARG A 80 -4.43 -2.07 7.47
N MET A 81 -5.74 -2.18 7.62
CA MET A 81 -6.56 -1.07 8.12
C MET A 81 -6.64 -1.15 9.65
N LEU A 82 -6.04 -0.17 10.31
CA LEU A 82 -6.07 -0.08 11.77
C LEU A 82 -7.36 0.58 12.29
N GLN A 83 -7.59 0.50 13.61
CA GLN A 83 -8.74 1.12 14.26
C GLN A 83 -8.72 2.65 14.22
N THR A 84 -7.53 3.22 14.28
CA THR A 84 -7.22 4.65 14.13
C THR A 84 -6.00 4.77 13.23
N PRO A 85 -5.73 5.94 12.62
CA PRO A 85 -4.48 6.16 11.91
C PRO A 85 -3.27 5.91 12.81
N ASP A 86 -2.17 5.48 12.20
CA ASP A 86 -0.88 5.35 12.87
C ASP A 86 -0.06 6.65 12.74
N GLY A 87 1.16 6.64 13.28
CA GLY A 87 2.17 7.64 12.96
C GLY A 87 1.76 9.07 13.27
N PRO A 88 2.32 10.05 12.52
CA PRO A 88 1.97 11.46 12.67
C PRO A 88 0.49 11.76 12.43
N SER A 89 -0.19 10.98 11.59
CA SER A 89 -1.60 11.21 11.27
C SER A 89 -2.54 10.98 12.45
N PHE A 90 -2.17 10.17 13.45
CA PHE A 90 -2.98 9.98 14.66
C PHE A 90 -3.26 11.31 15.39
N ALA A 91 -2.26 12.19 15.49
CA ALA A 91 -2.41 13.48 16.16
C ALA A 91 -3.40 14.41 15.46
N THR A 92 -3.53 14.27 14.13
CA THR A 92 -4.41 15.11 13.30
C THR A 92 -5.81 14.52 13.19
N TYR A 93 -5.93 13.19 13.11
CA TYR A 93 -7.18 12.48 12.86
C TYR A 93 -7.45 11.36 13.89
N PRO A 94 -7.44 11.64 15.20
CA PRO A 94 -7.47 10.60 16.25
C PRO A 94 -8.79 9.80 16.28
N ASN A 95 -9.87 10.38 15.76
CA ASN A 95 -11.20 9.76 15.73
C ASN A 95 -11.57 9.14 14.38
N TYR A 96 -10.67 9.23 13.39
CA TYR A 96 -10.90 8.59 12.12
C TYR A 96 -10.67 7.08 12.24
N CYS A 97 -11.42 6.27 11.51
CA CYS A 97 -11.35 4.81 11.61
C CYS A 97 -11.09 4.19 10.24
N PRO A 98 -9.82 3.98 9.83
CA PRO A 98 -9.48 3.54 8.47
C PRO A 98 -10.14 2.25 7.99
N TYR A 99 -10.55 1.38 8.92
CA TYR A 99 -11.23 0.10 8.66
C TYR A 99 -12.76 0.20 8.45
N ARG A 100 -13.39 1.33 8.78
CA ARG A 100 -14.85 1.50 8.72
C ARG A 100 -15.44 2.00 7.40
N PRO A 101 -14.76 2.89 6.64
CA PRO A 101 -15.29 3.36 5.37
C PRO A 101 -15.68 2.21 4.44
N PRO A 102 -16.63 2.44 3.53
CA PRO A 102 -16.90 1.47 2.48
C PRO A 102 -15.62 1.20 1.69
N PHE A 103 -15.42 -0.06 1.34
CA PHE A 103 -14.31 -0.43 0.48
C PHE A 103 -14.46 0.31 -0.85
N GLY A 104 -13.36 0.91 -1.31
CA GLY A 104 -13.26 1.37 -2.68
C GLY A 104 -13.27 0.18 -3.64
N ARG A 105 -12.74 0.38 -4.84
CA ARG A 105 -12.75 -0.67 -5.86
C ARG A 105 -11.42 -1.41 -5.88
N PHE A 106 -11.47 -2.73 -5.70
CA PHE A 106 -10.37 -3.64 -6.01
C PHE A 106 -10.72 -4.48 -7.24
N PHE A 107 -10.17 -4.17 -8.41
CA PHE A 107 -10.63 -4.79 -9.66
C PHE A 107 -9.52 -4.92 -10.71
N ASN A 108 -9.50 -6.07 -11.39
CA ASN A 108 -8.53 -6.36 -12.46
C ASN A 108 -7.07 -6.23 -12.02
N ASN A 109 -6.79 -6.52 -10.75
CA ASN A 109 -5.44 -6.61 -10.24
C ASN A 109 -4.93 -8.04 -10.41
N THR A 110 -3.67 -8.17 -10.82
CA THR A 110 -3.01 -9.48 -10.98
C THR A 110 -1.81 -9.57 -10.04
N LEU A 111 -1.57 -10.77 -9.52
CA LEU A 111 -0.42 -11.17 -8.72
C LEU A 111 0.12 -12.51 -9.24
#